data_AF-A0A920VD16-F1
#
_entry.id   AF-A0A920VD16-F1
#
_cell.length_a   1.000
_cell.length_b   1.000
_cell.length_c   1.000
_cell.angle_alpha   90.00
_cell.angle_beta   90.00
_cell.angle_gamma   90.00
#
_symmetry.space_group_name_H-M   'P 1'
#
loop_
_entity.id
_entity.type
_entity.pdbx_description
1 polymer ?
#
loop_
_entity_poly.entity_id
_entity_poly.type
_entity_poly.pdbx_seq_one_letter_code
_entity_poly.pdbx_strand_id
1 'polypeptide(L)'
;MAKSWTDMVNEAKAAVHGVSPHEAQQRLQNDPEALLIEVRDAESVPIEDRAPDVVMISLGSLPMRADLEIAERLRDRRLEDRSRQVITT
;
A
#
# COMPACT_ATOMS: atom_id res chain seq x y z
N MET A 1 22.27 -11.51 -17.06
CA MET A 1 21.22 -10.94 -17.93
C MET A 1 20.32 -10.07 -17.08
N ALA A 2 19.76 -9.00 -17.64
CA ALA A 2 18.75 -8.19 -16.94
C ALA A 2 17.47 -9.04 -16.76
N LYS A 3 16.81 -8.93 -15.60
CA LYS A 3 15.51 -9.55 -15.34
C LYS A 3 14.46 -8.91 -16.24
N SER A 4 13.51 -9.70 -16.76
CA SER A 4 12.33 -9.13 -17.38
C SER A 4 11.41 -8.51 -16.33
N TRP A 5 10.48 -7.66 -16.76
CA TRP A 5 9.45 -7.12 -15.87
C TRP A 5 8.64 -8.23 -15.19
N THR A 6 8.29 -9.29 -15.93
CA THR A 6 7.57 -10.44 -15.40
C THR A 6 8.37 -11.18 -14.33
N ASP A 7 9.69 -11.33 -14.52
CA ASP A 7 10.56 -11.94 -13.51
C ASP A 7 10.56 -11.11 -12.21
N MET A 8 10.64 -9.78 -12.33
CA MET A 8 10.60 -8.88 -11.18
C MET A 8 9.26 -8.97 -10.42
N VAL A 9 8.13 -9.04 -11.14
CA VAL A 9 6.81 -9.19 -10.52
C VAL A 9 6.67 -10.54 -9.82
N ASN A 10 7.13 -11.63 -10.44
CA ASN A 10 7.04 -12.96 -9.85
C ASN A 10 7.90 -13.08 -8.59
N GLU A 11 9.10 -12.50 -8.61
CA GLU A 11 9.97 -12.42 -7.43
C GLU A 11 9.32 -11.61 -6.30
N ALA A 12 8.75 -10.44 -6.61
CA ALA A 12 8.05 -9.63 -5.61
C ALA A 12 6.86 -10.40 -5.00
N LYS A 13 6.03 -11.03 -5.83
CA LYS A 13 4.90 -11.87 -5.37
C LYS A 13 5.34 -13.04 -4.50
N ALA A 14 6.54 -13.60 -4.74
CA ALA A 14 7.09 -14.68 -3.92
C ALA A 14 7.65 -14.17 -2.58
N ALA A 15 8.10 -12.90 -2.52
CA ALA A 15 8.67 -12.29 -1.32
C ALA A 15 7.63 -11.65 -0.40
N VAL A 16 6.40 -11.39 -0.88
CA VAL A 16 5.32 -10.76 -0.11
C VAL A 16 4.17 -11.73 0.15
N HIS A 17 3.41 -11.46 1.20
CA HIS A 17 2.20 -12.22 1.49
C HIS A 17 1.01 -11.65 0.71
N GLY A 18 0.68 -12.29 -0.41
CA GLY A 18 -0.55 -11.97 -1.15
C GLY A 18 -1.79 -12.40 -0.35
N VAL A 19 -2.76 -11.50 -0.24
CA VAL A 19 -4.05 -11.74 0.42
C VAL A 19 -5.18 -11.71 -0.59
N SER A 20 -6.21 -12.54 -0.39
CA SER A 20 -7.43 -12.46 -1.21
C SER A 20 -8.30 -11.24 -0.81
N PRO A 21 -9.20 -10.76 -1.68
CA PRO A 21 -10.10 -9.66 -1.31
C PRO A 21 -10.97 -9.96 -0.08
N HIS A 22 -11.44 -11.20 0.06
CA HIS A 22 -12.23 -11.63 1.21
C HIS A 22 -11.40 -11.58 2.51
N GLU A 23 -10.16 -12.06 2.46
CA GLU A 23 -9.24 -12.02 3.58
C GLU A 23 -8.83 -10.58 3.95
N ALA A 24 -8.58 -9.73 2.96
CA ALA A 24 -8.30 -8.32 3.18
C ALA A 24 -9.46 -7.63 3.89
N GLN A 25 -10.69 -7.87 3.46
CA GLN A 25 -11.89 -7.37 4.13
C GLN A 25 -11.97 -7.83 5.59
N GLN A 26 -11.75 -9.12 5.86
CA GLN A 26 -11.76 -9.64 7.24
C GLN A 26 -10.67 -8.99 8.10
N ARG A 27 -9.46 -8.83 7.58
CA ARG A 27 -8.34 -8.18 8.30
C ARG A 27 -8.67 -6.73 8.65
N LEU A 28 -9.23 -5.96 7.71
CA LEU A 28 -9.65 -4.57 7.93
C LEU A 28 -10.82 -4.47 8.93
N GLN A 29 -11.71 -5.47 8.99
CA GLN A 29 -12.80 -5.49 9.97
C GLN A 29 -12.32 -5.85 11.38
N ASN A 30 -11.30 -6.70 11.51
CA ASN A 30 -10.78 -7.18 12.78
C ASN A 30 -9.76 -6.22 13.41
N ASP A 31 -9.13 -5.36 12.61
CA ASP A 31 -8.14 -4.39 13.05
C ASP A 31 -8.51 -2.98 12.55
N PRO A 32 -9.13 -2.14 13.40
CA PRO A 32 -9.55 -0.79 13.00
C PRO A 32 -8.39 0.17 12.73
N GLU A 33 -7.15 -0.18 13.14
CA GLU A 33 -5.96 0.63 12.85
C GLU A 33 -5.27 0.21 11.54
N ALA A 34 -5.69 -0.90 10.92
CA ALA A 34 -5.15 -1.35 9.64
C ALA A 34 -5.41 -0.32 8.53
N LEU A 35 -4.44 -0.16 7.64
CA LEU A 35 -4.55 0.75 6.50
C LEU A 35 -4.75 -0.02 5.21
N LEU A 36 -5.77 0.38 4.45
CA LEU A 36 -5.89 0.07 3.04
C LEU A 36 -5.27 1.22 2.22
N ILE A 37 -4.24 0.92 1.43
CA ILE A 37 -3.54 1.89 0.60
C ILE A 37 -3.73 1.52 -0.87
N GLU A 38 -4.31 2.41 -1.65
CA GLU A 38 -4.38 2.27 -3.11
C GLU A 38 -3.15 2.94 -3.72
N VAL A 39 -2.34 2.15 -4.45
CA VAL A 39 -1.04 2.60 -4.95
C VAL A 39 -1.05 3.07 -6.40
N ARG A 40 -2.19 3.00 -7.09
CA ARG A 40 -2.40 3.75 -8.34
C ARG A 40 -2.46 5.25 -8.05
N ASP A 41 -2.17 6.04 -9.09
CA ASP A 41 -2.34 7.48 -9.00
C ASP A 41 -3.80 7.83 -8.76
N ALA A 42 -4.04 8.78 -7.84
CA ALA A 42 -5.40 9.12 -7.44
C ALA A 42 -6.26 9.62 -8.62
N GLU A 43 -5.65 10.30 -9.60
CA GLU A 43 -6.33 10.75 -10.82
C GLU A 43 -6.75 9.59 -11.73
N SER A 44 -6.15 8.40 -11.58
CA SER A 44 -6.45 7.20 -12.37
C SER A 44 -7.52 6.30 -11.74
N VAL A 45 -8.00 6.62 -10.55
CA VAL A 45 -9.01 5.82 -9.81
C VAL A 45 -10.30 6.63 -9.68
N PRO A 46 -11.38 6.24 -10.39
CA PRO A 46 -12.69 6.87 -10.25
C PRO A 46 -13.13 6.89 -8.78
N ILE A 47 -13.79 7.96 -8.34
CA ILE A 47 -14.14 8.14 -6.93
C ILE A 47 -15.13 7.05 -6.50
N GLU A 48 -16.03 6.65 -7.40
CA GLU A 48 -17.02 5.59 -7.24
C GLU A 48 -16.39 4.19 -7.07
N ASP A 49 -15.16 3.99 -7.55
CA ASP A 49 -14.44 2.72 -7.45
C ASP A 49 -13.55 2.64 -6.19
N ARG A 50 -13.49 3.71 -5.39
CA ARG A 50 -12.68 3.76 -4.17
C ARG A 50 -13.41 3.09 -3.03
N ALA A 51 -12.71 2.18 -2.35
CA ALA A 51 -13.18 1.65 -1.09
C ALA A 51 -13.35 2.79 -0.06
N PRO A 52 -14.34 2.70 0.86
CA PRO A 52 -14.43 3.62 1.99
C PRO A 52 -13.12 3.65 2.77
N ASP A 53 -12.72 4.84 3.22
CA ASP A 53 -11.52 5.08 4.03
C ASP A 53 -10.18 4.66 3.40
N VAL A 54 -10.15 4.36 2.10
CA VAL A 54 -8.91 4.06 1.38
C VAL A 54 -7.98 5.27 1.38
N VAL A 55 -6.71 5.00 1.65
CA VAL A 55 -5.65 6.00 1.59
C VAL A 55 -5.00 5.97 0.21
N MET A 56 -5.11 7.06 -0.54
CA MET A 56 -4.47 7.16 -1.86
C MET A 56 -3.02 7.60 -1.70
N ILE A 57 -2.07 6.69 -1.96
CA ILE A 57 -0.63 6.99 -2.00
C ILE A 57 0.01 6.24 -3.17
N SER A 58 0.37 6.97 -4.23
CA SER A 58 1.00 6.38 -5.42
C SER A 58 2.27 5.59 -5.09
N LEU A 59 2.45 4.44 -5.76
CA LEU A 59 3.57 3.52 -5.58
C LEU A 59 4.93 4.22 -5.58
N GLY A 60 5.14 5.15 -6.53
CA GLY A 60 6.40 5.89 -6.66
C GLY A 60 6.73 6.81 -5.47
N SER A 61 5.71 7.21 -4.69
CA SER A 61 5.86 8.09 -3.53
C SER A 61 5.79 7.37 -2.19
N LEU A 62 5.28 6.13 -2.16
CA LEU A 62 5.05 5.38 -0.93
C LEU A 62 6.32 5.18 -0.09
N PRO A 63 7.48 4.77 -0.65
CA PRO A 63 8.70 4.61 0.14
C PRO A 63 9.15 5.91 0.79
N MET A 64 9.11 7.02 0.04
CA MET A 64 9.46 8.35 0.56
C MET A 64 8.49 8.78 1.66
N ARG A 65 7.19 8.66 1.45
CA ARG A 65 6.18 9.02 2.46
C ARG A 65 6.30 8.18 3.72
N ALA A 66 6.77 6.94 3.60
CA ALA A 66 7.00 6.05 4.72
C ALA A 66 8.37 6.28 5.39
N ASP A 67 9.27 7.08 4.83
CA ASP A 67 10.64 7.22 5.33
C ASP A 67 10.72 8.11 6.60
N LEU A 68 11.31 7.57 7.67
CA LEU A 68 11.46 8.26 8.96
C LEU A 68 12.73 9.10 9.06
N GLU A 69 13.59 9.08 8.03
CA GLU A 69 14.87 9.81 7.99
C GLU A 69 14.79 11.11 7.17
N ILE A 70 13.73 11.29 6.37
CA ILE A 70 13.51 12.53 5.58
C ILE A 70 12.78 13.60 6.38
N ALA A 71 12.63 14.81 5.87
CA ALA A 71 11.91 15.86 6.61
C ALA A 71 10.43 15.52 6.86
N GLU A 72 9.93 15.74 8.08
CA GLU A 72 8.57 15.38 8.52
C GLU A 72 7.45 15.83 7.57
N ARG A 73 7.57 17.01 6.96
CA ARG A 73 6.58 17.56 6.01
C ARG A 73 6.39 16.71 4.74
N LEU A 74 7.34 15.84 4.42
CA LEU A 74 7.31 14.97 3.24
C LEU A 74 6.78 13.57 3.57
N ARG A 75 6.62 13.26 4.86
CA ARG A 75 6.16 11.96 5.36
C ARG A 75 4.64 11.89 5.39
N ASP A 76 4.12 10.68 5.49
CA ASP A 76 2.73 10.42 5.86
C ASP A 76 2.68 9.85 7.27
N ARG A 77 2.10 10.62 8.21
CA ARG A 77 2.07 10.24 9.64
C ARG A 77 1.41 8.89 9.90
N ARG A 78 0.51 8.45 9.01
CA ARG A 78 -0.16 7.14 9.12
C ARG A 78 0.81 5.97 8.94
N LEU A 79 1.97 6.20 8.34
CA LEU A 79 3.01 5.19 8.04
C LEU A 79 4.17 5.20 9.05
N GLU A 80 4.11 6.04 10.09
CA GLU A 80 5.17 6.15 11.09
C GLU A 80 5.27 4.89 11.98
N ASP A 81 4.12 4.30 12.31
CA ASP A 81 4.04 3.05 13.06
C ASP A 81 4.31 1.84 12.15
N ARG A 82 5.50 1.25 12.30
CA ARG A 82 5.92 0.07 11.51
C ARG A 82 5.26 -1.24 11.93
N SER A 83 4.54 -1.25 13.05
CA SER A 83 3.78 -2.42 13.50
C SER A 83 2.36 -2.46 12.93
N ARG A 84 1.89 -1.33 12.40
CA ARG A 84 0.57 -1.19 11.80
C ARG A 84 0.44 -2.09 10.58
N GLN A 85 -0.67 -2.81 10.49
CA GLN A 85 -0.99 -3.60 9.32
C GLN A 85 -1.29 -2.69 8.13
N VAL A 86 -0.64 -2.96 7.00
CA VAL A 86 -0.86 -2.27 5.74
C VAL A 86 -1.22 -3.29 4.66
N ILE A 87 -2.31 -3.03 3.94
CA ILE A 87 -2.73 -3.77 2.75
C ILE A 87 -2.67 -2.80 1.57
N THR A 88 -1.91 -3.14 0.54
CA THR A 88 -1.80 -2.34 -0.68
C THR A 88 -2.61 -2.95 -1.82
N THR A 89 -3.29 -2.13 -2.62
CA THR A 89 -4.01 -2.53 -3.84
C THR A 89 -3.49 -1.83 -5.08
#